data_AF-A0A8J4IEW1-F1
#
_entry.id   AF-A0A8J4IEW1-F1
#
_cell.length_a   1.000
_cell.length_b   1.000
_cell.length_c   1.000
_cell.angle_alpha   90.00
_cell.angle_beta   90.00
_cell.angle_gamma   90.00
#
_symmetry.space_group_name_H-M   'P 1'
#
loop_
_entity.id
_entity.type
_entity.pdbx_description
1 polymer ?
#
loop_
_entity_poly.entity_id
_entity_poly.type
_entity_poly.pdbx_seq_one_letter_code
_entity_poly.pdbx_strand_id
1 'polypeptide(L)'
;MYELSCFLPQEKDLKISVYDYDILTRDEKVGETTIDLENRFLSRYGSHCGIPQQYCISGVNTWRDQLKPTQLLQNVARFKGYAPPVLSENGRKISYGGRDYTLEEAEANKILHQHLGPGEERLALHILRTQGLVPEHVETRTLYSTFQPNISQGKLQMWVDVFPKSLGPPGPPFNITPRKAKKYILRVIVWNTKDVLLDEKSITGEEMSDIYVKGWMPGNEENKQKTDVHYRSLDGEGNFNWRFVFPFDYLPAEQLCVVSKKEHFWSLDKTEFRIPPKLIIQIWDNDKFSLDDYLGFVELDLHKTIIPAKVPEKCNIDMIPEYKADSPQKAPRTASLFEQKSMKGWWPCYVEKDGSRILAGKVEMTLEVVNEKEADERPAGKGRDEPNMNPKLDLPNRPDTSFLWFTNPCKTMKFIVWRRFKWLFIGLIILLILLLFVAVLLYSLPVRIFKCYC
;
A
#
# COMPACT_ATOMS: atom_id res chain seq x y z
N MET A 1 -23.38 -16.06 -16.28
CA MET A 1 -23.79 -17.32 -15.63
C MET A 1 -24.85 -17.95 -16.52
N TYR A 2 -24.76 -19.27 -16.73
CA TYR A 2 -25.68 -20.02 -17.58
C TYR A 2 -26.35 -21.09 -16.72
N GLU A 3 -27.67 -21.11 -16.70
CA GLU A 3 -28.47 -22.15 -16.06
C GLU A 3 -29.19 -22.93 -17.16
N LEU A 4 -28.94 -24.24 -17.20
CA LEU A 4 -29.48 -25.13 -18.20
C LEU A 4 -30.28 -26.23 -17.50
N SER A 5 -31.40 -26.61 -18.09
CA SER A 5 -32.18 -27.76 -17.65
C SER A 5 -31.94 -28.92 -18.59
N CYS A 6 -31.72 -30.12 -18.05
CA CYS A 6 -31.57 -31.33 -18.84
C CYS A 6 -32.21 -32.56 -18.17
N PHE A 7 -32.46 -33.61 -18.95
CA PHE A 7 -32.92 -34.91 -18.47
C PHE A 7 -31.82 -35.97 -18.59
N LEU A 8 -31.28 -36.42 -17.47
CA LEU A 8 -30.31 -37.52 -17.45
C LEU A 8 -31.03 -38.89 -17.43
N PRO A 9 -30.58 -39.88 -18.23
CA PRO A 9 -29.36 -39.91 -19.03
C PRO A 9 -29.51 -39.45 -20.50
N GLN A 10 -30.71 -39.04 -20.94
CA GLN A 10 -30.99 -38.68 -22.34
C GLN A 10 -30.12 -37.52 -22.85
N GLU A 11 -29.91 -36.50 -22.01
CA GLU A 11 -29.19 -35.27 -22.30
C GLU A 11 -27.92 -35.17 -21.45
N LYS A 12 -27.01 -36.14 -21.62
CA LYS A 12 -25.80 -36.26 -20.79
C LYS A 12 -24.63 -35.37 -21.22
N ASP A 13 -24.56 -34.92 -22.48
CA ASP A 13 -23.37 -34.24 -23.00
C ASP A 13 -23.56 -32.71 -23.03
N LEU A 14 -22.87 -32.00 -22.13
CA LEU A 14 -22.77 -30.54 -22.15
C LEU A 14 -21.66 -30.11 -23.09
N LYS A 15 -22.04 -29.59 -24.26
CA LYS A 15 -21.11 -29.05 -25.26
C LYS A 15 -20.92 -27.54 -25.07
N ILE A 16 -19.67 -27.11 -24.94
CA ILE A 16 -19.32 -25.70 -24.75
C ILE A 16 -18.38 -25.29 -25.88
N SER A 17 -18.71 -24.19 -26.57
CA SER A 17 -17.93 -23.64 -27.68
C SER A 17 -17.54 -22.20 -27.39
N VAL A 18 -16.29 -21.85 -27.69
CA VAL A 18 -15.77 -20.48 -27.59
C VAL A 18 -15.69 -19.89 -28.99
N TYR A 19 -16.18 -18.67 -29.13
CA TYR A 19 -16.19 -17.90 -30.36
C TYR A 19 -15.38 -16.63 -30.18
N ASP A 20 -14.64 -16.26 -31.21
CA ASP A 20 -14.01 -14.95 -31.33
C ASP A 20 -15.08 -13.95 -31.76
N TYR A 21 -15.17 -12.84 -31.04
CA TYR A 21 -16.22 -11.85 -31.27
C TYR A 21 -15.73 -10.77 -32.21
N ASP A 22 -16.43 -10.61 -33.33
CA ASP A 22 -16.13 -9.59 -34.32
C ASP A 22 -17.25 -8.56 -34.43
N ILE A 23 -16.86 -7.28 -34.50
CA ILE A 23 -17.83 -6.18 -34.60
C ILE A 23 -18.50 -6.13 -35.99
N LEU A 24 -17.76 -6.48 -37.04
CA LEU A 24 -18.18 -6.32 -38.45
C LEU A 24 -18.33 -7.64 -39.20
N THR A 25 -17.60 -8.69 -38.79
CA THR A 25 -17.62 -10.01 -39.40
C THR A 25 -18.42 -11.00 -38.56
N ARG A 26 -18.60 -12.22 -39.09
CA ARG A 26 -19.29 -13.29 -38.35
C ARG A 26 -18.31 -13.88 -37.34
N ASP A 27 -18.75 -13.99 -36.09
CA ASP A 27 -18.02 -14.67 -35.03
C ASP A 27 -17.49 -16.05 -35.47
N GLU A 28 -16.18 -16.22 -35.32
CA GLU A 28 -15.49 -17.45 -35.70
C GLU A 28 -15.32 -18.38 -34.51
N LYS A 29 -15.48 -19.69 -34.72
CA LYS A 29 -15.33 -20.67 -33.65
C LYS A 29 -13.85 -20.93 -33.37
N VAL A 30 -13.40 -20.57 -32.17
CA VAL A 30 -12.04 -20.85 -31.69
C VAL A 30 -11.88 -22.32 -31.33
N GLY A 31 -12.83 -22.89 -30.58
CA GLY A 31 -12.77 -24.29 -30.19
C GLY A 31 -13.96 -24.74 -29.34
N GLU A 32 -14.04 -26.04 -29.07
CA GLU A 32 -15.07 -26.66 -28.24
C GLU A 32 -14.54 -27.71 -27.27
N THR A 33 -15.36 -28.01 -26.26
CA THR A 33 -15.16 -29.10 -25.30
C THR A 33 -16.51 -29.71 -24.93
N THR A 34 -16.51 -30.97 -24.50
CA THR A 34 -17.72 -31.71 -24.08
C THR A 34 -17.53 -32.28 -22.67
N ILE A 35 -18.56 -32.13 -21.84
CA ILE A 35 -18.58 -32.61 -20.45
C ILE A 35 -19.72 -33.62 -20.30
N ASP A 36 -19.40 -34.82 -19.81
CA ASP A 36 -20.39 -35.84 -19.45
C ASP A 36 -21.00 -35.51 -18.06
N LEU A 37 -22.24 -35.03 -18.08
CA LEU A 37 -23.03 -34.67 -16.90
C LEU A 37 -23.57 -35.89 -16.16
N GLU A 38 -23.83 -37.00 -16.85
CA GLU A 38 -24.36 -38.23 -16.24
C GLU A 38 -23.31 -38.85 -15.32
N ASN A 39 -22.10 -39.07 -15.85
CA ASN A 39 -21.00 -39.61 -15.06
C ASN A 39 -20.66 -38.70 -13.87
N ARG A 40 -20.73 -37.38 -14.07
CA ARG A 40 -20.54 -36.41 -12.99
C ARG A 40 -21.59 -36.54 -11.89
N PHE A 41 -22.85 -36.71 -12.27
CA PHE A 41 -23.97 -36.80 -11.33
C PHE A 41 -23.95 -38.12 -10.55
N LEU A 42 -23.69 -39.23 -11.25
CA LEU A 42 -23.71 -40.59 -10.69
C LEU A 42 -22.40 -41.01 -10.01
N SER A 43 -21.34 -40.19 -10.12
CA SER A 43 -20.06 -40.46 -9.50
C SER A 43 -20.17 -40.63 -7.98
N ARG A 44 -19.62 -41.73 -7.47
CA ARG A 44 -19.50 -42.02 -6.03
C ARG A 44 -18.70 -40.98 -5.24
N TYR A 45 -17.94 -40.12 -5.94
CA TYR A 45 -17.11 -39.09 -5.35
C TYR A 45 -17.87 -37.76 -5.17
N GLY A 46 -19.16 -37.68 -5.55
CA GLY A 46 -19.98 -36.48 -5.35
C GLY A 46 -19.53 -35.31 -6.24
N SER A 47 -19.11 -35.58 -7.47
CA SER A 47 -18.60 -34.57 -8.41
C SER A 47 -19.66 -33.60 -8.95
N HIS A 48 -20.93 -33.75 -8.57
CA HIS A 48 -22.03 -32.90 -9.04
C HIS A 48 -22.05 -31.52 -8.39
N CYS A 49 -21.56 -31.39 -7.16
CA CYS A 49 -21.32 -30.10 -6.51
C CYS A 49 -20.11 -30.28 -5.58
N GLY A 50 -19.03 -29.54 -5.85
CA GLY A 50 -17.80 -29.69 -5.08
C GLY A 50 -17.97 -29.25 -3.62
N ILE A 51 -17.35 -29.98 -2.68
CA ILE A 51 -17.46 -29.70 -1.24
C ILE A 51 -16.57 -28.50 -0.86
N PRO A 52 -17.12 -27.38 -0.35
CA PRO A 52 -16.33 -26.19 -0.02
C PRO A 52 -15.46 -26.39 1.22
N GLN A 53 -14.49 -25.50 1.42
CA GLN A 53 -13.58 -25.59 2.55
C GLN A 53 -14.25 -25.31 3.91
N GLN A 54 -15.22 -24.41 3.92
CA GLN A 54 -15.93 -23.93 5.10
C GLN A 54 -17.43 -23.86 4.80
N TYR A 55 -18.25 -24.01 5.84
CA TYR A 55 -19.69 -23.85 5.73
C TYR A 55 -20.07 -22.41 6.09
N CYS A 56 -20.42 -21.63 5.07
CA CYS A 56 -20.83 -20.23 5.23
C CYS A 56 -22.30 -20.05 4.83
N ILE A 57 -23.04 -19.29 5.61
CA ILE A 57 -24.45 -18.95 5.34
C ILE A 57 -24.60 -17.61 4.61
N SER A 58 -23.51 -16.86 4.46
CA SER A 58 -23.48 -15.57 3.78
C SER A 58 -22.10 -15.27 3.18
N GLY A 59 -22.01 -14.20 2.37
CA GLY A 59 -20.77 -13.76 1.75
C GLY A 59 -20.44 -14.48 0.43
N VAL A 60 -19.21 -14.30 -0.05
CA VAL A 60 -18.79 -14.85 -1.36
C VAL A 60 -18.65 -16.37 -1.37
N ASN A 61 -18.48 -16.98 -0.20
CA ASN A 61 -18.31 -18.43 -0.02
C ASN A 61 -19.61 -19.09 0.48
N THR A 62 -20.76 -18.49 0.23
CA THR A 62 -22.07 -19.01 0.69
C THR A 62 -22.27 -20.44 0.17
N TRP A 63 -22.75 -21.31 1.06
CA TRP A 63 -23.09 -22.70 0.75
C TRP A 63 -24.01 -22.81 -0.47
N ARG A 64 -23.64 -23.67 -1.42
CA ARG A 64 -24.35 -23.81 -2.70
C ARG A 64 -25.17 -25.08 -2.86
N ASP A 65 -24.85 -26.13 -2.10
CA ASP A 65 -25.58 -27.39 -2.22
C ASP A 65 -27.02 -27.21 -1.70
N GLN A 66 -27.96 -27.90 -2.34
CA GLN A 66 -29.38 -27.88 -1.96
C GLN A 66 -29.60 -28.56 -0.60
N LEU A 67 -28.72 -29.50 -0.25
CA LEU A 67 -28.75 -30.20 1.02
C LEU A 67 -27.76 -29.58 1.99
N LYS A 68 -28.11 -29.57 3.28
CA LYS A 68 -27.17 -29.16 4.33
C LYS A 68 -26.07 -30.21 4.53
N PRO A 69 -24.88 -29.83 5.03
CA PRO A 69 -23.81 -30.78 5.35
C PRO A 69 -24.26 -31.98 6.20
N THR A 70 -25.13 -31.78 7.20
CA THR A 70 -25.69 -32.86 8.02
C THR A 70 -26.51 -33.86 7.20
N GLN A 71 -27.34 -33.37 6.27
CA GLN A 71 -28.14 -34.20 5.36
C GLN A 71 -27.27 -34.93 4.34
N LEU A 72 -26.27 -34.25 3.78
CA LEU A 72 -25.28 -34.89 2.91
C LEU A 72 -24.52 -35.99 3.65
N LEU A 73 -24.12 -35.76 4.91
CA LEU A 73 -23.43 -36.75 5.71
C LEU A 73 -24.31 -37.99 5.97
N GLN A 74 -25.61 -37.80 6.19
CA GLN A 74 -26.57 -38.90 6.28
C GLN A 74 -26.65 -39.71 4.98
N ASN A 75 -26.67 -39.04 3.82
CA ASN A 75 -26.68 -39.71 2.51
C ASN A 75 -25.39 -40.50 2.27
N VAL A 76 -24.24 -39.93 2.62
CA VAL A 76 -22.94 -40.61 2.51
C VAL A 76 -22.86 -41.81 3.47
N ALA A 77 -23.38 -41.68 4.69
CA ALA A 77 -23.47 -42.79 5.65
C ALA A 77 -24.26 -43.96 5.05
N ARG A 78 -25.44 -43.66 4.50
CA ARG A 78 -26.31 -44.64 3.85
C ARG A 78 -25.64 -45.32 2.67
N PHE A 79 -24.96 -44.56 1.82
CA PHE A 79 -24.25 -45.09 0.65
C PHE A 79 -23.07 -45.99 1.05
N LYS A 80 -22.34 -45.64 2.12
CA LYS A 80 -21.22 -46.44 2.64
C LYS A 80 -21.64 -47.59 3.56
N GLY A 81 -22.94 -47.73 3.86
CA GLY A 81 -23.46 -48.73 4.79
C GLY A 81 -23.11 -48.47 6.26
N TYR A 82 -22.82 -47.22 6.63
CA TYR A 82 -22.59 -46.83 8.02
C TYR A 82 -23.91 -46.53 8.73
N ALA A 83 -23.89 -46.64 10.07
CA ALA A 83 -24.99 -46.16 10.90
C ALA A 83 -25.21 -44.65 10.67
N PRO A 84 -26.46 -44.16 10.77
CA PRO A 84 -26.75 -42.73 10.64
C PRO A 84 -25.90 -41.89 11.62
N PRO A 85 -25.40 -40.73 11.20
CA PRO A 85 -24.64 -39.85 12.09
C PRO A 85 -25.50 -39.42 13.28
N VAL A 86 -24.96 -39.60 14.50
CA VAL A 86 -25.65 -39.22 15.74
C VAL A 86 -25.09 -37.89 16.22
N LEU A 87 -25.94 -36.86 16.24
CA LEU A 87 -25.61 -35.54 16.76
C LEU A 87 -25.87 -35.49 18.27
N SER A 88 -24.96 -34.86 19.03
CA SER A 88 -25.19 -34.55 20.44
C SER A 88 -26.21 -33.43 20.62
N GLU A 89 -26.89 -33.38 21.78
CA GLU A 89 -27.88 -32.34 22.11
C GLU A 89 -27.32 -30.92 22.03
N ASN A 90 -26.01 -30.75 22.30
CA ASN A 90 -25.34 -29.45 22.21
C ASN A 90 -24.84 -29.08 20.80
N GLY A 91 -25.00 -29.96 19.80
CA GLY A 91 -24.58 -29.71 18.41
C GLY A 91 -23.06 -29.67 18.18
N ARG A 92 -22.25 -30.00 19.19
CA ARG A 92 -20.78 -29.90 19.14
C ARG A 92 -20.06 -31.22 18.89
N LYS A 93 -20.78 -32.33 18.86
CA LYS A 93 -20.22 -33.66 18.67
C LYS A 93 -21.06 -34.45 17.67
N ILE A 94 -20.39 -35.12 16.73
CA ILE A 94 -21.02 -36.03 15.77
C ILE A 94 -20.31 -37.38 15.86
N SER A 95 -21.08 -38.44 16.10
CA SER A 95 -20.59 -39.82 15.99
C SER A 95 -20.84 -40.34 14.59
N TYR A 96 -19.79 -40.76 13.89
CA TYR A 96 -19.86 -41.23 12.50
C TYR A 96 -18.79 -42.29 12.23
N GLY A 97 -19.18 -43.43 11.66
CA GLY A 97 -18.25 -44.50 11.27
C GLY A 97 -17.47 -45.11 12.45
N GLY A 98 -18.09 -45.17 13.63
CA GLY A 98 -17.45 -45.69 14.86
C GLY A 98 -16.45 -44.74 15.51
N ARG A 99 -16.38 -43.48 15.05
CA ARG A 99 -15.51 -42.44 15.61
C ARG A 99 -16.33 -41.22 15.99
N ASP A 100 -15.93 -40.58 17.08
CA ASP A 100 -16.53 -39.34 17.55
C ASP A 100 -15.69 -38.15 17.09
N TYR A 101 -16.35 -37.14 16.54
CA TYR A 101 -15.74 -35.88 16.12
C TYR A 101 -16.29 -34.76 16.99
N THR A 102 -15.40 -33.88 17.44
CA THR A 102 -15.77 -32.69 18.23
C THR A 102 -15.48 -31.42 17.44
N LEU A 103 -16.29 -30.39 17.68
CA LEU A 103 -16.13 -29.09 17.03
C LEU A 103 -14.83 -28.41 17.45
N GLU A 104 -14.45 -28.56 18.73
CA GLU A 104 -13.22 -27.99 19.28
C GLU A 104 -11.96 -28.51 18.58
N GLU A 105 -11.90 -29.82 18.30
CA GLU A 105 -10.79 -30.42 17.54
C GLU A 105 -10.80 -30.00 16.07
N ALA A 106 -12.00 -29.97 15.45
CA ALA A 106 -12.15 -29.62 14.04
C ALA A 106 -11.79 -28.15 13.75
N GLU A 107 -11.85 -27.28 14.76
CA GLU A 107 -11.65 -25.84 14.64
C GLU A 107 -10.44 -25.31 15.39
N ALA A 108 -9.60 -26.20 15.91
CA ALA A 108 -8.32 -25.85 16.51
C ALA A 108 -7.49 -25.02 15.52
N ASN A 109 -7.05 -23.84 15.98
CA ASN A 109 -6.24 -22.88 15.21
C ASN A 109 -6.92 -22.28 13.96
N LYS A 110 -8.25 -22.38 13.82
CA LYS A 110 -8.98 -21.73 12.73
C LYS A 110 -9.49 -20.35 13.15
N ILE A 111 -9.38 -19.38 12.25
CA ILE A 111 -9.95 -18.05 12.43
C ILE A 111 -11.44 -18.13 12.13
N LEU A 112 -12.26 -17.87 13.15
CA LEU A 112 -13.71 -17.79 13.00
C LEU A 112 -14.09 -16.40 12.45
N HIS A 113 -15.03 -16.38 11.50
CA HIS A 113 -15.56 -15.14 10.93
C HIS A 113 -17.09 -15.14 10.91
N GLN A 114 -17.69 -13.96 10.82
CA GLN A 114 -19.13 -13.73 10.91
C GLN A 114 -19.99 -14.53 9.90
N HIS A 115 -19.42 -14.95 8.77
CA HIS A 115 -20.16 -15.65 7.72
C HIS A 115 -20.37 -17.16 7.97
N LEU A 116 -19.72 -17.72 9.01
CA LEU A 116 -19.80 -19.13 9.33
C LEU A 116 -21.21 -19.53 9.77
N GLY A 117 -21.66 -20.70 9.33
CA GLY A 117 -22.94 -21.27 9.77
C GLY A 117 -22.87 -21.98 11.13
N PRO A 118 -23.96 -22.65 11.55
CA PRO A 118 -24.04 -23.39 12.80
C PRO A 118 -22.92 -24.44 12.98
N GLY A 119 -22.57 -24.74 14.23
CA GLY A 119 -21.45 -25.62 14.56
C GLY A 119 -21.63 -27.05 14.05
N GLU A 120 -22.85 -27.57 14.14
CA GLU A 120 -23.22 -28.90 13.68
C GLU A 120 -23.01 -29.09 12.18
N GLU A 121 -23.33 -28.07 11.37
CA GLU A 121 -23.13 -28.11 9.92
C GLU A 121 -21.65 -27.96 9.55
N ARG A 122 -20.90 -27.14 10.28
CA ARG A 122 -19.45 -27.01 10.11
C ARG A 122 -18.71 -28.31 10.44
N LEU A 123 -19.12 -28.97 11.52
CA LEU A 123 -18.58 -30.27 11.93
C LEU A 123 -18.95 -31.37 10.92
N ALA A 124 -20.20 -31.40 10.45
CA ALA A 124 -20.60 -32.34 9.41
C ALA A 124 -19.81 -32.13 8.11
N LEU A 125 -19.57 -30.88 7.70
CA LEU A 125 -18.71 -30.56 6.56
C LEU A 125 -17.27 -31.03 6.77
N HIS A 126 -16.72 -30.84 7.98
CA HIS A 126 -15.39 -31.34 8.31
C HIS A 126 -15.29 -32.86 8.10
N ILE A 127 -16.30 -33.61 8.53
CA ILE A 127 -16.37 -35.06 8.33
C ILE A 127 -16.53 -35.39 6.84
N LEU A 128 -17.42 -34.71 6.10
CA LEU A 128 -17.62 -34.92 4.66
C LEU A 128 -16.31 -34.79 3.87
N ARG A 129 -15.46 -33.82 4.23
CA ARG A 129 -14.16 -33.62 3.59
C ARG A 129 -13.17 -34.77 3.81
N THR A 130 -13.38 -35.61 4.83
CA THR A 130 -12.58 -36.84 5.04
C THR A 130 -13.15 -38.06 4.31
N GLN A 131 -14.31 -37.93 3.65
CA GLN A 131 -14.99 -39.06 3.01
C GLN A 131 -14.52 -39.38 1.59
N GLY A 132 -13.54 -38.64 1.05
CA GLY A 132 -13.04 -38.79 -0.32
C GLY A 132 -13.95 -38.16 -1.37
N LEU A 133 -14.79 -37.18 -0.98
CA LEU A 133 -15.60 -36.41 -1.91
C LEU A 133 -14.76 -35.38 -2.68
N VAL A 134 -15.21 -35.02 -3.87
CA VAL A 134 -14.55 -34.00 -4.70
C VAL A 134 -14.64 -32.64 -3.99
N PRO A 135 -13.51 -31.99 -3.68
CA PRO A 135 -13.53 -30.64 -3.13
C PRO A 135 -14.01 -29.64 -4.18
N GLU A 136 -14.50 -28.49 -3.73
CA GLU A 136 -14.75 -27.35 -4.61
C GLU A 136 -13.48 -27.02 -5.40
N HIS A 137 -13.63 -26.93 -6.72
CA HIS A 137 -12.53 -26.73 -7.65
C HIS A 137 -12.99 -25.93 -8.87
N VAL A 138 -12.03 -25.24 -9.49
CA VAL A 138 -12.20 -24.67 -10.83
C VAL A 138 -11.78 -25.72 -11.84
N GLU A 139 -12.69 -26.08 -12.72
CA GLU A 139 -12.42 -27.04 -13.77
C GLU A 139 -11.75 -26.36 -14.95
N THR A 140 -10.64 -26.94 -15.44
CA THR A 140 -9.93 -26.46 -16.63
C THR A 140 -10.11 -27.46 -17.76
N ARG A 141 -10.74 -27.02 -18.86
CA ARG A 141 -10.99 -27.84 -20.06
C ARG A 141 -10.18 -27.33 -21.23
N THR A 142 -9.46 -28.22 -21.89
CA THR A 142 -8.79 -27.91 -23.16
C THR A 142 -9.83 -27.76 -24.26
N LEU A 143 -9.66 -26.72 -25.08
CA LEU A 143 -10.49 -26.46 -26.25
C LEU A 143 -9.85 -27.08 -27.50
N TYR A 144 -10.66 -27.72 -28.32
CA TYR A 144 -10.23 -28.32 -29.57
C TYR A 144 -11.02 -27.74 -30.74
N SER A 145 -10.34 -27.52 -31.86
CA SER A 145 -11.00 -27.14 -33.10
C SER A 145 -11.51 -28.39 -33.82
N THR A 146 -12.69 -28.30 -34.45
CA THR A 146 -13.20 -29.36 -35.32
C THR A 146 -12.30 -29.60 -36.54
N PHE A 147 -11.51 -28.59 -36.94
CA PHE A 147 -10.56 -28.69 -38.05
C PHE A 147 -9.22 -29.30 -37.62
N GLN A 148 -8.84 -29.14 -36.35
CA GLN A 148 -7.57 -29.62 -35.79
C GLN A 148 -7.78 -30.24 -34.40
N PRO A 149 -8.37 -31.44 -34.31
CA PRO A 149 -8.78 -32.04 -33.03
C PRO A 149 -7.61 -32.41 -32.12
N ASN A 150 -6.40 -32.55 -32.67
CA ASN A 150 -5.20 -32.93 -31.91
C ASN A 150 -4.40 -31.71 -31.41
N ILE A 151 -4.81 -30.49 -31.75
CA ILE A 151 -4.10 -29.25 -31.38
C ILE A 151 -4.96 -28.45 -30.41
N SER A 152 -4.42 -28.22 -29.21
CA SER A 152 -5.05 -27.39 -28.19
C SER A 152 -5.17 -25.95 -28.66
N GLN A 153 -6.40 -25.41 -28.70
CA GLN A 153 -6.71 -24.02 -29.06
C GLN A 153 -6.79 -23.08 -27.84
N GLY A 154 -6.41 -23.58 -26.67
CA GLY A 154 -6.49 -22.84 -25.41
C GLY A 154 -7.17 -23.66 -24.32
N LYS A 155 -7.48 -22.99 -23.22
CA LYS A 155 -8.09 -23.60 -22.04
C LYS A 155 -9.24 -22.74 -21.55
N LEU A 156 -10.32 -23.39 -21.14
CA LEU A 156 -11.50 -22.77 -20.56
C LEU A 156 -11.58 -23.15 -19.08
N GLN A 157 -11.71 -22.15 -18.21
CA GLN A 157 -11.87 -22.34 -16.77
C GLN A 157 -13.30 -22.03 -16.36
N MET A 158 -13.92 -22.94 -15.61
CA MET A 158 -15.31 -22.82 -15.20
C MET A 158 -15.64 -23.63 -13.95
N TRP A 159 -16.82 -23.38 -13.38
CA TRP A 159 -17.47 -24.28 -12.44
C TRP A 159 -18.65 -24.94 -13.16
N VAL A 160 -18.83 -26.23 -12.94
CA VAL A 160 -19.95 -27.00 -13.47
C VAL A 160 -20.56 -27.79 -12.33
N ASP A 161 -21.66 -27.26 -11.80
CA ASP A 161 -22.46 -27.88 -10.76
C ASP A 161 -23.77 -28.42 -11.37
N VAL A 162 -24.21 -29.60 -10.93
CA VAL A 162 -25.40 -30.32 -11.40
C VAL A 162 -26.31 -30.60 -10.22
N PHE A 163 -27.53 -30.07 -10.26
CA PHE A 163 -28.48 -30.12 -9.15
C PHE A 163 -29.80 -30.78 -9.55
N PRO A 164 -30.34 -31.74 -8.77
CA PRO A 164 -31.66 -32.28 -8.98
C PRO A 164 -32.76 -31.23 -8.78
N LYS A 165 -33.64 -31.08 -9.78
CA LYS A 165 -34.83 -30.21 -9.64
C LYS A 165 -35.77 -30.61 -8.52
N SER A 166 -35.78 -31.90 -8.14
CA SER A 166 -36.62 -32.42 -7.06
C SER A 166 -36.24 -31.90 -5.68
N LEU A 167 -35.02 -31.40 -5.49
CA LEU A 167 -34.51 -30.88 -4.21
C LEU A 167 -34.71 -29.36 -4.07
N GLY A 168 -35.35 -28.71 -5.04
CA GLY A 168 -35.64 -27.27 -5.05
C GLY A 168 -34.72 -26.48 -5.99
N PRO A 169 -34.62 -25.15 -5.83
CA PRO A 169 -33.68 -24.34 -6.61
C PRO A 169 -32.23 -24.60 -6.15
N PRO A 170 -31.22 -24.45 -7.04
CA PRO A 170 -29.81 -24.52 -6.67
C PRO A 170 -29.42 -23.33 -5.79
N GLY A 171 -28.29 -23.46 -5.07
CA GLY A 171 -27.71 -22.34 -4.32
C GLY A 171 -27.15 -21.22 -5.20
N PRO A 172 -26.66 -20.12 -4.60
CA PRO A 172 -26.23 -18.95 -5.35
C PRO A 172 -25.03 -19.28 -6.26
N PRO A 173 -25.01 -18.81 -7.52
CA PRO A 173 -23.89 -19.05 -8.44
C PRO A 173 -22.62 -18.33 -7.97
N PHE A 174 -21.47 -18.77 -8.46
CA PHE A 174 -20.23 -18.00 -8.31
C PHE A 174 -20.34 -16.65 -9.03
N ASN A 175 -20.04 -15.58 -8.29
CA ASN A 175 -19.85 -14.27 -8.90
C ASN A 175 -18.42 -14.16 -9.45
N ILE A 176 -18.30 -14.40 -10.75
CA ILE A 176 -17.05 -14.29 -11.51
C ILE A 176 -16.80 -12.88 -12.07
N THR A 177 -17.67 -11.91 -11.76
CA THR A 177 -17.51 -10.53 -12.22
C THR A 177 -16.15 -10.00 -11.74
N PRO A 178 -15.32 -9.42 -12.64
CA PRO A 178 -14.06 -8.83 -12.25
C PRO A 178 -14.26 -7.85 -11.09
N ARG A 179 -13.45 -8.01 -10.05
CA ARG A 179 -13.53 -7.14 -8.87
C ARG A 179 -13.17 -5.72 -9.29
N LYS A 180 -14.00 -4.76 -8.91
CA LYS A 180 -13.73 -3.34 -9.15
C LYS A 180 -12.87 -2.78 -8.04
N ALA A 181 -11.89 -1.97 -8.42
CA ALA A 181 -11.09 -1.23 -7.46
C ALA A 181 -11.96 -0.23 -6.70
N LYS A 182 -11.59 -0.01 -5.43
CA LYS A 182 -12.20 1.00 -4.56
C LYS A 182 -11.21 2.14 -4.38
N LYS A 183 -11.71 3.36 -4.28
CA LYS A 183 -10.88 4.53 -4.01
C LYS A 183 -10.45 4.58 -2.55
N TYR A 184 -9.16 4.82 -2.36
CA TYR A 184 -8.53 5.08 -1.08
C TYR A 184 -7.69 6.35 -1.18
N ILE A 185 -7.40 6.94 -0.03
CA ILE A 185 -6.49 8.09 0.06
C ILE A 185 -5.44 7.78 1.13
N LEU A 186 -4.18 7.86 0.73
CA LEU A 186 -3.05 7.86 1.66
C LEU A 186 -2.72 9.30 2.01
N ARG A 187 -2.81 9.62 3.30
CA ARG A 187 -2.41 10.91 3.87
C ARG A 187 -1.09 10.72 4.59
N VAL A 188 -0.12 11.55 4.23
CA VAL A 188 1.22 11.53 4.84
C VAL A 188 1.47 12.92 5.40
N ILE A 189 1.65 13.04 6.71
CA ILE A 189 2.05 14.30 7.32
C ILE A 189 3.53 14.22 7.61
N VAL A 190 4.34 15.05 6.96
CA VAL A 190 5.75 15.22 7.25
C VAL A 190 5.86 16.27 8.36
N TRP A 191 6.29 15.83 9.54
CA TRP A 191 6.47 16.71 10.70
C TRP A 191 7.87 17.30 10.65
N ASN A 192 8.87 16.44 10.84
CA ASN A 192 10.25 16.82 11.08
C ASN A 192 11.25 15.92 10.35
N THR A 193 12.47 16.41 10.19
CA THR A 193 13.65 15.59 9.87
C THR A 193 14.69 15.73 10.98
N LYS A 194 15.54 14.72 11.16
CA LYS A 194 16.66 14.75 12.12
C LYS A 194 17.84 13.94 11.60
N ASP A 195 19.05 14.31 12.00
CA ASP A 195 20.31 13.66 11.62
C ASP A 195 20.49 13.56 10.09
N VAL A 196 19.98 14.55 9.35
CA VAL A 196 20.17 14.64 7.89
C VAL A 196 21.61 15.05 7.60
N LEU A 197 22.25 14.40 6.63
CA LEU A 197 23.59 14.74 6.19
C LEU A 197 23.63 16.18 5.66
N LEU A 198 24.62 16.95 6.10
CA LEU A 198 24.82 18.35 5.71
C LEU A 198 25.81 18.41 4.55
N ASP A 199 25.39 18.95 3.41
CA ASP A 199 26.18 18.95 2.17
C ASP A 199 26.71 20.34 1.75
N GLU A 200 26.13 21.46 2.23
CA GLU A 200 26.62 22.81 1.90
C GLU A 200 27.54 23.41 2.97
N LYS A 201 28.40 24.36 2.55
CA LYS A 201 29.14 25.25 3.47
C LYS A 201 28.61 26.68 3.36
N SER A 202 28.10 27.20 4.47
CA SER A 202 27.65 28.58 4.63
C SER A 202 28.75 29.58 4.25
N ILE A 203 28.35 30.81 3.94
CA ILE A 203 29.24 31.98 3.76
C ILE A 203 30.16 32.18 4.98
N THR A 204 29.76 31.68 6.17
CA THR A 204 30.54 31.72 7.41
C THR A 204 31.51 30.55 7.59
N GLY A 205 31.47 29.53 6.71
CA GLY A 205 32.26 28.29 6.77
C GLY A 205 31.64 27.17 7.61
N GLU A 206 30.42 27.35 8.12
CA GLU A 206 29.65 26.34 8.86
C GLU A 206 28.92 25.42 7.88
N GLU A 207 28.90 24.11 8.13
CA GLU A 207 28.13 23.15 7.33
C GLU A 207 26.63 23.37 7.55
N MET A 208 25.85 23.38 6.48
CA MET A 208 24.40 23.59 6.50
C MET A 208 23.71 22.91 5.32
N SER A 209 22.38 22.73 5.40
CA SER A 209 21.56 22.28 4.27
C SER A 209 20.19 22.97 4.25
N ASP A 210 19.64 23.15 3.06
CA ASP A 210 18.31 23.69 2.78
C ASP A 210 17.33 22.53 2.50
N ILE A 211 16.91 21.84 3.57
CA ILE A 211 16.24 20.54 3.49
C ILE A 211 14.78 20.67 3.02
N TYR A 212 14.35 19.76 2.13
CA TYR A 212 12.94 19.50 1.86
C TYR A 212 12.67 18.02 1.58
N VAL A 213 11.40 17.61 1.65
CA VAL A 213 10.99 16.21 1.48
C VAL A 213 10.10 16.06 0.26
N LYS A 214 10.36 15.03 -0.57
CA LYS A 214 9.53 14.61 -1.70
C LYS A 214 8.87 13.26 -1.39
N GLY A 215 7.65 13.05 -1.86
CA GLY A 215 6.93 11.79 -1.69
C GLY A 215 6.01 11.44 -2.86
N TRP A 216 5.88 10.16 -3.16
CA TRP A 216 4.92 9.63 -4.13
C TRP A 216 4.64 8.15 -3.95
N MET A 217 3.58 7.67 -4.61
CA MET A 217 3.29 6.24 -4.76
C MET A 217 3.69 5.79 -6.17
N PRO A 218 4.38 4.65 -6.34
CA PRO A 218 4.65 4.08 -7.65
C PRO A 218 3.36 3.95 -8.47
N GLY A 219 3.47 4.15 -9.79
CA GLY A 219 2.30 4.18 -10.68
C GLY A 219 1.49 5.48 -10.66
N ASN A 220 1.65 6.34 -9.64
CA ASN A 220 1.08 7.69 -9.57
C ASN A 220 2.19 8.77 -9.53
N GLU A 221 3.21 8.60 -10.38
CA GLU A 221 4.40 9.48 -10.39
C GLU A 221 4.12 10.90 -10.86
N GLU A 222 3.05 11.11 -11.64
CA GLU A 222 2.59 12.45 -12.04
C GLU A 222 2.13 13.28 -10.84
N ASN A 223 1.70 12.64 -9.75
CA ASN A 223 1.25 13.29 -8.52
C ASN A 223 2.35 13.29 -7.44
N LYS A 224 3.63 13.37 -7.82
CA LYS A 224 4.75 13.62 -6.90
C LYS A 224 4.50 14.92 -6.13
N GLN A 225 4.62 14.86 -4.80
CA GLN A 225 4.41 16.01 -3.91
C GLN A 225 5.71 16.34 -3.17
N LYS A 226 5.89 17.62 -2.82
CA LYS A 226 7.04 18.10 -2.05
C LYS A 226 6.60 19.07 -0.96
N THR A 227 7.36 19.12 0.13
CA THR A 227 7.16 20.10 1.20
C THR A 227 7.65 21.49 0.77
N ASP A 228 7.44 22.49 1.62
CA ASP A 228 8.24 23.70 1.59
C ASP A 228 9.69 23.41 2.06
N VAL A 229 10.59 24.36 1.82
CA VAL A 229 12.02 24.22 2.15
C VAL A 229 12.26 24.75 3.57
N HIS A 230 13.04 24.01 4.37
CA HIS A 230 13.61 24.48 5.62
C HIS A 230 15.03 25.00 5.34
N TYR A 231 15.19 26.32 5.35
CA TYR A 231 16.46 26.95 5.04
C TYR A 231 17.43 26.92 6.23
N ARG A 232 18.73 26.70 5.95
CA ARG A 232 19.83 26.82 6.93
C ARG A 232 19.68 25.90 8.14
N SER A 233 19.44 24.62 7.89
CA SER A 233 19.60 23.60 8.93
C SER A 233 21.08 23.47 9.29
N LEU A 234 21.44 23.62 10.56
CA LEU A 234 22.83 23.57 11.07
C LEU A 234 23.16 22.23 11.73
N ASP A 235 22.13 21.45 12.08
CA ASP A 235 22.18 20.21 12.86
C ASP A 235 21.48 19.05 12.12
N GLY A 236 21.04 19.27 10.88
CA GLY A 236 20.29 18.30 10.09
C GLY A 236 18.82 18.19 10.52
N GLU A 237 18.32 19.11 11.35
CA GLU A 237 16.91 19.20 11.71
C GLU A 237 16.12 20.04 10.71
N GLY A 238 14.92 19.57 10.37
CA GLY A 238 13.98 20.25 9.47
C GLY A 238 12.57 20.18 10.03
N ASN A 239 11.78 21.22 9.82
CA ASN A 239 10.43 21.37 10.41
C ASN A 239 9.45 21.82 9.33
N PHE A 240 8.40 21.03 9.06
CA PHE A 240 7.55 21.20 7.88
C PHE A 240 6.06 21.38 8.19
N ASN A 241 5.50 20.52 9.06
CA ASN A 241 4.05 20.43 9.30
C ASN A 241 3.25 20.38 7.97
N TRP A 242 3.60 19.44 7.09
CA TRP A 242 3.11 19.43 5.72
C TRP A 242 2.40 18.13 5.35
N ARG A 243 1.19 18.21 4.78
CA ARG A 243 0.43 17.03 4.35
C ARG A 243 0.60 16.72 2.85
N PHE A 244 0.94 15.49 2.54
CA PHE A 244 0.71 14.89 1.22
C PHE A 244 -0.61 14.13 1.20
N VAL A 245 -1.32 14.22 0.08
CA VAL A 245 -2.60 13.55 -0.14
C VAL A 245 -2.53 12.78 -1.46
N PHE A 246 -2.48 11.46 -1.38
CA PHE A 246 -2.36 10.55 -2.53
C PHE A 246 -3.64 9.72 -2.69
N PRO A 247 -4.54 10.08 -3.63
CA PRO A 247 -5.64 9.21 -4.02
C PRO A 247 -5.09 8.03 -4.85
N PHE A 248 -5.61 6.83 -4.61
CA PHE A 248 -5.28 5.62 -5.36
C PHE A 248 -6.45 4.63 -5.41
N ASP A 249 -6.51 3.84 -6.48
CA ASP A 249 -7.49 2.77 -6.65
C ASP A 249 -6.91 1.46 -6.15
N TYR A 250 -7.66 0.73 -5.32
CA TYR A 250 -7.16 -0.42 -4.57
C TYR A 250 -8.14 -1.59 -4.59
N LEU A 251 -7.61 -2.81 -4.72
CA LEU A 251 -8.34 -4.07 -4.66
C LEU A 251 -8.05 -4.78 -3.32
N PRO A 252 -8.91 -4.65 -2.28
CA PRO A 252 -8.61 -5.18 -0.94
C PRO A 252 -8.37 -6.69 -0.89
N ALA A 253 -9.03 -7.45 -1.76
CA ALA A 253 -8.92 -8.90 -1.79
C ALA A 253 -7.66 -9.40 -2.53
N GLU A 254 -7.06 -8.56 -3.38
CA GLU A 254 -5.79 -8.86 -4.06
C GLU A 254 -4.60 -8.16 -3.42
N GLN A 255 -4.86 -7.17 -2.56
CA GLN A 255 -3.84 -6.35 -1.91
C GLN A 255 -2.97 -5.54 -2.89
N LEU A 256 -3.56 -5.12 -4.01
CA LEU A 256 -2.87 -4.40 -5.09
C LEU A 256 -3.59 -3.10 -5.44
N CYS A 257 -2.80 -2.10 -5.84
CA CYS A 257 -3.30 -0.89 -6.47
C CYS A 257 -3.53 -1.12 -7.96
N VAL A 258 -4.58 -0.50 -8.50
CA VAL A 258 -4.86 -0.49 -9.94
C VAL A 258 -4.41 0.85 -10.50
N VAL A 259 -3.61 0.80 -11.57
CA VAL A 259 -3.11 1.97 -12.27
C VAL A 259 -3.47 1.84 -13.74
N SER A 260 -4.30 2.74 -14.24
CA SER A 260 -4.63 2.81 -15.66
C SER A 260 -3.64 3.75 -16.36
N LYS A 261 -2.84 3.23 -17.29
CA LYS A 261 -2.02 4.06 -18.20
C LYS A 261 -2.48 3.86 -19.64
N LYS A 262 -2.38 4.92 -20.44
CA LYS A 262 -2.47 4.77 -21.89
C LYS A 262 -1.07 4.45 -22.39
N GLU A 263 -0.90 3.40 -23.20
CA GLU A 263 0.42 3.06 -23.76
C GLU A 263 0.96 4.17 -24.68
N HIS A 264 0.08 4.83 -25.42
CA HIS A 264 0.37 6.02 -26.20
C HIS A 264 -0.74 7.06 -26.04
N PHE A 265 -0.43 8.35 -26.23
CA PHE A 265 -1.42 9.44 -26.14
C PHE A 265 -2.64 9.22 -27.07
N TRP A 266 -2.43 8.54 -28.19
CA TRP A 266 -3.43 8.18 -29.20
C TRP A 266 -4.08 6.80 -28.99
N SER A 267 -3.67 6.04 -27.97
CA SER A 267 -4.32 4.76 -27.64
C SER A 267 -5.73 5.02 -27.15
N LEU A 268 -6.71 4.38 -27.79
CA LEU A 268 -8.10 4.35 -27.35
C LEU A 268 -8.23 3.53 -26.06
N ASP A 269 -7.48 2.44 -25.97
CA ASP A 269 -7.52 1.53 -24.82
C ASP A 269 -6.51 1.92 -23.74
N LYS A 270 -6.97 1.88 -22.48
CA LYS A 270 -6.13 2.03 -21.29
C LYS A 270 -5.72 0.65 -20.82
N THR A 271 -4.42 0.42 -20.64
CA THR A 271 -3.92 -0.79 -20.00
C THR A 271 -3.95 -0.60 -18.49
N GLU A 272 -4.52 -1.58 -17.78
CA GLU A 272 -4.57 -1.61 -16.33
C GLU A 272 -3.42 -2.46 -15.79
N PHE A 273 -2.59 -1.85 -14.96
CA PHE A 273 -1.50 -2.53 -14.26
C PHE A 273 -1.84 -2.68 -12.78
N ARG A 274 -1.51 -3.83 -12.20
CA ARG A 274 -1.66 -4.09 -10.77
C ARG A 274 -0.29 -4.04 -10.11
N ILE A 275 -0.14 -3.15 -9.12
CA ILE A 275 1.14 -2.92 -8.45
C ILE A 275 0.97 -2.94 -6.92
N PRO A 276 2.01 -3.31 -6.16
CA PRO A 276 1.96 -3.24 -4.71
C PRO A 276 1.76 -1.80 -4.22
N PRO A 277 0.95 -1.57 -3.17
CA PRO A 277 0.82 -0.25 -2.55
C PRO A 277 2.12 0.11 -1.81
N LYS A 278 2.96 0.93 -2.44
CA LYS A 278 4.20 1.43 -1.85
C LYS A 278 4.18 2.95 -1.74
N LEU A 279 4.84 3.48 -0.72
CA LEU A 279 5.12 4.91 -0.55
C LEU A 279 6.63 5.10 -0.58
N ILE A 280 7.10 6.00 -1.44
CA ILE A 280 8.49 6.43 -1.50
C ILE A 280 8.57 7.83 -0.91
N ILE A 281 9.45 8.02 0.07
CA ILE A 281 9.78 9.33 0.65
C ILE A 281 11.27 9.57 0.44
N GLN A 282 11.63 10.77 -0.01
CA GLN A 282 13.01 11.19 -0.25
C GLN A 282 13.32 12.50 0.44
N ILE A 283 14.53 12.63 0.96
CA ILE A 283 15.10 13.85 1.54
C ILE A 283 16.05 14.46 0.50
N TRP A 284 15.94 15.76 0.29
CA TRP A 284 16.71 16.51 -0.70
C TRP A 284 17.27 17.80 -0.07
N ASP A 285 18.43 18.24 -0.56
CA ASP A 285 18.98 19.58 -0.34
C ASP A 285 18.54 20.50 -1.48
N ASN A 286 18.11 21.72 -1.18
CA ASN A 286 17.66 22.69 -2.17
C ASN A 286 18.80 23.67 -2.49
N ASP A 287 19.62 23.32 -3.47
CA ASP A 287 20.67 24.18 -3.98
C ASP A 287 20.12 25.37 -4.77
N LYS A 288 20.73 26.54 -4.56
CA LYS A 288 20.28 27.78 -5.24
C LYS A 288 20.86 27.95 -6.64
N PHE A 289 22.01 27.36 -6.92
CA PHE A 289 22.79 27.61 -8.15
C PHE A 289 23.19 26.32 -8.89
N SER A 290 22.81 25.15 -8.37
CA SER A 290 23.02 23.82 -8.95
C SER A 290 21.72 23.00 -8.92
N LEU A 291 21.78 21.78 -9.44
CA LEU A 291 20.69 20.82 -9.25
C LEU A 291 20.64 20.41 -7.78
N ASP A 292 19.44 20.36 -7.22
CA ASP A 292 19.18 19.86 -5.87
C ASP A 292 19.85 18.50 -5.60
N ASP A 293 20.61 18.41 -4.53
CA ASP A 293 21.28 17.18 -4.12
C ASP A 293 20.34 16.19 -3.43
N TYR A 294 20.45 14.93 -3.82
CA TYR A 294 19.68 13.82 -3.24
C TYR A 294 20.40 13.28 -2.00
N LEU A 295 19.74 13.35 -0.85
CA LEU A 295 20.35 12.97 0.43
C LEU A 295 20.00 11.52 0.80
N GLY A 296 18.76 11.10 0.64
CA GLY A 296 18.37 9.72 0.95
C GLY A 296 16.89 9.43 0.76
N PHE A 297 16.50 8.18 0.95
CA PHE A 297 15.11 7.74 0.80
C PHE A 297 14.70 6.65 1.77
N VAL A 298 13.39 6.45 1.86
CA VAL A 298 12.78 5.26 2.44
C VAL A 298 11.62 4.80 1.55
N GLU A 299 11.56 3.51 1.28
CA GLU A 299 10.44 2.85 0.61
C GLU A 299 9.63 2.07 1.65
N LEU A 300 8.32 2.28 1.67
CA LEU A 300 7.40 1.64 2.61
C LEU A 300 6.31 0.90 1.86
N ASP A 301 6.30 -0.42 1.99
CA ASP A 301 5.16 -1.26 1.60
C ASP A 301 4.02 -1.03 2.61
N LEU A 302 2.84 -0.62 2.15
CA LEU A 302 1.70 -0.33 3.02
C LEU A 302 1.10 -1.59 3.69
N HIS A 303 1.37 -2.79 3.16
CA HIS A 303 0.96 -4.05 3.78
C HIS A 303 1.98 -4.57 4.80
N LYS A 304 3.26 -4.23 4.61
CA LYS A 304 4.37 -4.66 5.45
C LYS A 304 5.18 -3.44 5.90
N THR A 305 4.49 -2.44 6.42
CA THR A 305 5.12 -1.18 6.80
C THR A 305 6.00 -1.41 8.02
N ILE A 306 7.23 -0.91 7.97
CA ILE A 306 8.13 -0.90 9.13
C ILE A 306 7.45 -0.14 10.27
N ILE A 307 7.33 -0.76 11.45
CA ILE A 307 6.77 -0.06 12.61
C ILE A 307 7.70 1.10 12.98
N PRO A 308 7.22 2.35 13.02
CA PRO A 308 8.06 3.51 13.27
C PRO A 308 8.61 3.54 14.70
N ALA A 309 9.79 4.13 14.87
CA ALA A 309 10.32 4.42 16.19
C ALA A 309 9.60 5.62 16.81
N LYS A 310 9.27 5.56 18.10
CA LYS A 310 8.59 6.67 18.79
C LYS A 310 9.49 7.88 19.04
N VAL A 311 10.81 7.66 19.08
CA VAL A 311 11.84 8.67 19.33
C VAL A 311 12.97 8.49 18.31
N PRO A 312 13.63 9.57 17.86
CA PRO A 312 14.62 9.48 16.80
C PRO A 312 15.89 8.72 17.20
N GLU A 313 16.22 8.64 18.48
CA GLU A 313 17.38 7.89 18.98
C GLU A 313 17.22 6.37 18.82
N LYS A 314 15.97 5.90 18.77
CA LYS A 314 15.63 4.48 18.51
C LYS A 314 15.40 4.19 17.02
N CYS A 315 15.49 5.21 16.17
CA CYS A 315 15.33 5.08 14.73
C CYS A 315 16.69 4.76 14.10
N ASN A 316 16.86 3.56 13.57
CA ASN A 316 18.12 3.08 13.01
C ASN A 316 17.90 2.26 11.74
N ILE A 317 18.97 2.07 10.96
CA ILE A 317 18.95 1.33 9.69
C ILE A 317 18.53 -0.15 9.87
N ASP A 318 18.76 -0.75 11.05
CA ASP A 318 18.39 -2.14 11.36
C ASP A 318 16.87 -2.37 11.36
N MET A 319 16.06 -1.30 11.37
CA MET A 319 14.61 -1.40 11.21
C MET A 319 14.19 -1.82 9.80
N ILE A 320 15.07 -1.72 8.80
CA ILE A 320 14.77 -2.01 7.39
C ILE A 320 14.95 -3.52 7.11
N PRO A 321 13.92 -4.23 6.60
CA PRO A 321 13.93 -5.69 6.50
C PRO A 321 15.06 -6.34 5.72
N GLU A 322 15.62 -5.64 4.74
CA GLU A 322 16.64 -6.18 3.84
C GLU A 322 18.07 -5.85 4.27
N TYR A 323 18.28 -5.11 5.36
CA TYR A 323 19.62 -4.67 5.78
C TYR A 323 20.45 -5.78 6.46
N LYS A 324 19.80 -6.78 7.07
CA LYS A 324 20.47 -7.93 7.70
C LYS A 324 19.72 -9.24 7.43
N ALA A 325 19.92 -9.83 6.26
CA ALA A 325 19.42 -11.17 5.96
C ALA A 325 20.12 -12.28 6.77
N ASP A 326 21.33 -12.03 7.28
CA ASP A 326 22.21 -13.05 7.89
C ASP A 326 22.38 -12.95 9.43
N SER A 327 21.66 -12.05 10.12
CA SER A 327 21.74 -11.94 11.58
C SER A 327 20.49 -12.50 12.27
N PRO A 328 20.59 -13.49 13.17
CA PRO A 328 19.44 -14.07 13.91
C PRO A 328 18.82 -13.11 14.96
N GLN A 329 19.18 -11.83 14.93
CA GLN A 329 18.79 -10.83 15.91
C GLN A 329 17.50 -10.12 15.46
N LYS A 330 16.36 -10.67 15.91
CA LYS A 330 15.00 -10.11 15.82
C LYS A 330 14.57 -9.64 14.42
N ALA A 331 13.73 -10.46 13.79
CA ALA A 331 13.02 -10.07 12.58
C ALA A 331 12.39 -8.66 12.72
N PRO A 332 12.53 -7.80 11.70
CA PRO A 332 11.97 -6.46 11.71
C PRO A 332 10.47 -6.54 11.93
N ARG A 333 9.97 -5.75 12.88
CA ARG A 333 8.54 -5.71 13.17
C ARG A 333 7.86 -4.89 12.09
N THR A 334 7.12 -5.57 11.23
CA THR A 334 6.26 -4.95 10.22
C THR A 334 4.81 -5.07 10.63
N ALA A 335 3.98 -4.15 10.17
CA ALA A 335 2.53 -4.17 10.36
C ALA A 335 1.83 -3.61 9.11
N SER A 336 0.60 -4.05 8.86
CA SER A 336 -0.22 -3.53 7.78
C SER A 336 -0.81 -2.18 8.15
N LEU A 337 -0.52 -1.14 7.36
CA LEU A 337 -1.12 0.18 7.52
C LEU A 337 -2.64 0.15 7.28
N PHE A 338 -3.13 -0.76 6.43
CA PHE A 338 -4.56 -0.96 6.21
C PHE A 338 -5.29 -1.51 7.44
N GLU A 339 -4.60 -2.30 8.29
CA GLU A 339 -5.17 -2.83 9.53
C GLU A 339 -5.07 -1.83 10.68
N GLN A 340 -3.92 -1.16 10.81
CA GLN A 340 -3.70 -0.17 11.87
C GLN A 340 -4.42 1.17 11.61
N LYS A 341 -4.81 1.43 10.35
CA LYS A 341 -5.35 2.69 9.80
C LYS A 341 -4.42 3.91 9.87
N SER A 342 -3.66 4.07 10.95
CA SER A 342 -2.70 5.15 11.11
C SER A 342 -1.45 4.73 11.89
N MET A 343 -0.30 5.27 11.49
CA MET A 343 0.99 5.08 12.16
C MET A 343 1.71 6.43 12.26
N LYS A 344 2.29 6.73 13.44
CA LYS A 344 3.11 7.92 13.66
C LYS A 344 4.45 7.55 14.27
N GLY A 345 5.51 8.16 13.77
CA GLY A 345 6.84 8.15 14.38
C GLY A 345 7.93 8.38 13.36
N TRP A 346 9.11 7.84 13.64
CA TRP A 346 10.34 8.05 12.89
C TRP A 346 10.67 6.86 12.00
N TRP A 347 11.01 7.15 10.74
CA TRP A 347 11.54 6.19 9.79
C TRP A 347 12.96 6.57 9.34
N PRO A 348 13.88 5.60 9.24
CA PRO A 348 15.23 5.84 8.76
C PRO A 348 15.21 5.99 7.24
N CYS A 349 15.86 7.05 6.73
CA CYS A 349 16.17 7.22 5.32
C CYS A 349 17.63 6.84 5.09
N TYR A 350 17.90 6.18 3.96
CA TYR A 350 19.22 5.68 3.64
C TYR A 350 19.62 6.01 2.21
N VAL A 351 20.92 5.91 1.94
CA VAL A 351 21.50 5.92 0.61
C VAL A 351 22.24 4.62 0.39
N GLU A 352 22.16 4.08 -0.83
CA GLU A 352 22.93 2.91 -1.24
C GLU A 352 24.24 3.39 -1.85
N LYS A 353 25.35 3.07 -1.18
CA LYS A 353 26.71 3.40 -1.63
C LYS A 353 27.59 2.15 -1.56
N ASP A 354 28.20 1.79 -2.68
CA ASP A 354 29.10 0.64 -2.82
C ASP A 354 28.50 -0.69 -2.32
N GLY A 355 27.19 -0.89 -2.54
CA GLY A 355 26.45 -2.09 -2.09
C GLY A 355 26.10 -2.11 -0.60
N SER A 356 26.43 -1.06 0.15
CA SER A 356 26.08 -0.88 1.56
C SER A 356 25.03 0.23 1.74
N ARG A 357 24.09 0.04 2.68
CA ARG A 357 23.11 1.08 3.05
C ARG A 357 23.66 1.92 4.19
N ILE A 358 23.74 3.23 3.98
CA ILE A 358 24.20 4.21 4.95
C ILE A 358 23.01 5.05 5.39
N LEU A 359 22.83 5.25 6.69
CA LEU A 359 21.80 6.13 7.23
C LEU A 359 22.10 7.57 6.80
N ALA A 360 21.17 8.18 6.05
CA ALA A 360 21.32 9.52 5.48
C ALA A 360 20.42 10.56 6.13
N GLY A 361 19.47 10.12 6.96
CA GLY A 361 18.58 11.00 7.72
C GLY A 361 17.43 10.22 8.34
N LYS A 362 16.61 10.91 9.12
CA LYS A 362 15.39 10.37 9.72
C LYS A 362 14.24 11.31 9.43
N VAL A 363 13.08 10.75 9.07
CA VAL A 363 11.84 11.50 8.85
C VAL A 363 10.83 11.12 9.92
N GLU A 364 10.29 12.11 10.62
CA GLU A 364 9.10 11.96 11.43
C GLU A 364 7.86 12.21 10.56
N MET A 365 7.00 11.21 10.49
CA MET A 365 5.76 11.35 9.74
C MET A 365 4.56 10.67 10.42
N THR A 366 3.38 11.01 9.92
CA THR A 366 2.13 10.29 10.23
C THR A 366 1.54 9.79 8.93
N LEU A 367 1.39 8.48 8.83
CA LEU A 367 0.72 7.80 7.74
C LEU A 367 -0.71 7.49 8.16
N GLU A 368 -1.67 7.75 7.28
CA GLU A 368 -3.07 7.39 7.47
C GLU A 368 -3.66 6.91 6.13
N VAL A 369 -4.28 5.74 6.12
CA VAL A 369 -5.03 5.23 4.97
C VAL A 369 -6.51 5.33 5.27
N VAL A 370 -7.23 6.08 4.44
CA VAL A 370 -8.68 6.25 4.55
C VAL A 370 -9.37 5.72 3.29
N ASN A 371 -10.54 5.13 3.46
CA ASN A 371 -11.40 4.79 2.32
C ASN A 371 -12.16 6.04 1.82
N GLU A 372 -12.80 5.94 0.65
CA GLU A 372 -13.58 7.04 0.04
C GLU A 372 -14.61 7.66 1.02
N LYS A 373 -15.37 6.86 1.76
CA LYS A 373 -16.38 7.36 2.69
C LYS A 373 -15.76 8.12 3.86
N GLU A 374 -14.72 7.56 4.47
CA GLU A 374 -13.97 8.20 5.56
C GLU A 374 -13.28 9.49 5.10
N ALA A 375 -12.86 9.55 3.82
CA ALA A 375 -12.27 10.73 3.24
C ALA A 375 -13.28 11.87 3.06
N ASP A 376 -14.51 11.54 2.65
CA ASP A 376 -15.61 12.50 2.50
C ASP A 376 -16.08 13.04 3.87
N GLU A 377 -16.13 12.17 4.89
CA GLU A 377 -16.47 12.55 6.27
C GLU A 377 -15.39 13.43 6.92
N ARG A 378 -14.11 13.15 6.64
CA ARG A 378 -12.96 13.85 7.22
C ARG A 378 -12.06 14.40 6.13
N PRO A 379 -12.47 15.43 5.39
CA PRO A 379 -11.68 15.93 4.27
C PRO A 379 -10.38 16.57 4.77
N ALA A 380 -9.33 16.46 3.96
CA ALA A 380 -7.99 16.94 4.28
C ALA A 380 -7.32 17.52 3.03
N GLY A 381 -6.95 18.80 3.08
CA GLY A 381 -6.24 19.51 2.01
C GLY A 381 -4.75 19.14 1.93
N LYS A 382 -4.11 19.51 0.81
CA LYS A 382 -2.66 19.35 0.61
C LYS A 382 -1.89 20.43 1.40
N GLY A 383 -0.69 20.09 1.84
CA GLY A 383 0.17 20.97 2.62
C GLY A 383 -0.52 21.43 3.90
N ARG A 384 -0.80 22.74 3.97
CA ARG A 384 -1.52 23.41 5.06
C ARG A 384 -2.79 24.09 4.55
N ASP A 385 -3.19 23.78 3.32
CA ASP A 385 -4.34 24.38 2.65
C ASP A 385 -5.66 23.79 3.18
N GLU A 386 -6.75 24.53 3.03
CA GLU A 386 -8.08 24.06 3.39
C GLU A 386 -8.51 22.88 2.51
N PRO A 387 -9.18 21.85 3.07
CA PRO A 387 -9.64 21.74 4.47
C PRO A 387 -8.53 21.27 5.43
N ASN A 388 -8.20 22.09 6.42
CA ASN A 388 -7.07 21.86 7.34
C ASN A 388 -7.52 21.50 8.76
N MET A 389 -8.29 20.42 8.92
CA MET A 389 -8.88 20.04 10.22
C MET A 389 -8.56 18.61 10.69
N ASN A 390 -8.04 17.76 9.81
CA ASN A 390 -7.86 16.32 10.09
C ASN A 390 -6.40 15.85 9.95
N PRO A 391 -5.48 16.21 10.87
CA PRO A 391 -5.57 17.23 11.93
C PRO A 391 -5.32 18.65 11.40
N LYS A 392 -5.42 19.69 12.23
CA LYS A 392 -4.99 21.03 11.84
C LYS A 392 -3.45 21.12 11.79
N LEU A 393 -2.92 21.65 10.69
CA LEU A 393 -1.49 21.87 10.48
C LEU A 393 -1.20 23.37 10.48
N ASP A 394 -0.64 23.86 11.58
CA ASP A 394 -0.14 25.22 11.68
C ASP A 394 1.27 25.33 11.07
N LEU A 395 1.69 26.57 10.76
CA LEU A 395 3.05 26.83 10.31
C LEU A 395 4.08 26.31 11.34
N PRO A 396 5.16 25.67 10.89
CA PRO A 396 6.18 25.14 11.79
C PRO A 396 6.89 26.27 12.54
N ASN A 397 7.23 26.02 13.81
CA ASN A 397 8.02 26.96 14.61
C ASN A 397 9.50 26.83 14.25
N ARG A 398 9.96 27.62 13.27
CA ARG A 398 11.35 27.58 12.78
C ARG A 398 12.22 28.67 13.44
N PRO A 399 13.53 28.43 13.63
CA PRO A 399 14.44 29.45 14.17
C PRO A 399 14.47 30.72 13.31
N ASP A 400 14.66 31.88 13.92
CA ASP A 400 14.75 33.19 13.24
C ASP A 400 15.88 33.28 12.19
N THR A 401 16.80 32.32 12.17
CA THR A 401 17.91 32.18 11.21
C THR A 401 17.52 31.43 9.92
N SER A 402 16.39 30.71 9.93
CA SER A 402 15.88 29.86 8.84
C SER A 402 15.08 30.63 7.77
N PHE A 403 15.60 31.78 7.34
CA PHE A 403 14.96 32.62 6.33
C PHE A 403 15.77 32.68 5.04
N LEU A 404 15.07 32.86 3.92
CA LEU A 404 15.66 33.19 2.62
C LEU A 404 16.40 34.52 2.73
N TRP A 405 17.72 34.48 2.62
CA TRP A 405 18.61 35.62 2.86
C TRP A 405 18.31 36.86 1.97
N PHE A 406 17.72 36.66 0.79
CA PHE A 406 17.36 37.73 -0.14
C PHE A 406 16.02 38.42 0.20
N THR A 407 15.11 37.70 0.86
CA THR A 407 13.78 38.25 1.22
C THR A 407 13.84 39.22 2.41
N ASN A 408 14.91 39.15 3.21
CA ASN A 408 15.07 40.03 4.37
C ASN A 408 16.53 40.51 4.53
N PRO A 409 16.98 41.46 3.68
CA PRO A 409 18.37 41.95 3.68
C PRO A 409 18.78 42.56 5.03
N CYS A 410 17.84 43.17 5.76
CA CYS A 410 18.09 43.74 7.09
C CYS A 410 18.37 42.67 8.15
N LYS A 411 17.63 41.54 8.16
CA LYS A 411 17.93 40.41 9.06
C LYS A 411 19.28 39.76 8.69
N THR A 412 19.59 39.61 7.40
CA THR A 412 20.90 39.10 6.93
C THR A 412 22.06 39.94 7.47
N MET A 413 21.96 41.27 7.39
CA MET A 413 22.99 42.19 7.89
C MET A 413 23.17 42.10 9.42
N LYS A 414 22.07 41.98 10.18
CA LYS A 414 22.10 41.85 11.65
C LYS A 414 22.67 40.51 12.13
N PHE A 415 22.35 39.39 11.47
CA PHE A 415 22.75 38.07 11.96
C PHE A 415 24.08 37.57 11.38
N ILE A 416 24.44 37.92 10.15
CA ILE A 416 25.65 37.43 9.47
C ILE A 416 26.79 38.45 9.58
N VAL A 417 26.55 39.69 9.18
CA VAL A 417 27.59 40.72 9.09
C VAL A 417 27.94 41.25 10.48
N TRP A 418 26.94 41.61 11.29
CA TRP A 418 27.17 42.20 12.62
C TRP A 418 27.74 41.20 13.65
N ARG A 419 27.47 39.90 13.55
CA ARG A 419 28.00 38.90 14.50
C ARG A 419 29.53 38.73 14.39
N ARG A 420 30.09 38.79 13.17
CA ARG A 420 31.51 38.51 12.92
C ARG A 420 32.35 39.76 12.65
N PHE A 421 31.81 40.76 11.96
CA PHE A 421 32.55 41.97 11.57
C PHE A 421 32.36 43.14 12.56
N LYS A 422 31.67 42.95 13.69
CA LYS A 422 31.41 44.02 14.68
C LYS A 422 32.68 44.79 15.05
N TRP A 423 33.75 44.06 15.33
CA TRP A 423 35.04 44.64 15.74
C TRP A 423 35.77 45.32 14.59
N LEU A 424 35.63 44.82 13.35
CA LEU A 424 36.19 45.46 12.16
C LEU A 424 35.47 46.78 11.84
N PHE A 425 34.14 46.81 11.93
CA PHE A 425 33.36 48.04 11.78
C PHE A 425 33.64 49.07 12.88
N ILE A 426 33.71 48.62 14.15
CA ILE A 426 34.09 49.50 15.26
C ILE A 426 35.51 50.05 15.06
N GLY A 427 36.47 49.21 14.64
CA GLY A 427 37.84 49.62 14.35
C GLY A 427 37.93 50.64 13.21
N LEU A 428 37.17 50.43 12.13
CA LEU A 428 37.09 51.37 11.00
C LEU A 428 36.53 52.74 11.43
N ILE A 429 35.48 52.75 12.26
CA ILE A 429 34.87 53.98 12.78
C ILE A 429 35.88 54.74 13.66
N ILE A 430 36.60 54.04 14.53
CA ILE A 430 37.65 54.65 15.37
C ILE A 430 38.78 55.24 14.51
N LEU A 431 39.22 54.51 13.48
CA LEU A 431 40.24 54.98 12.52
C LEU A 431 39.79 56.25 11.79
N LEU A 432 38.53 56.30 11.33
CA LEU A 432 37.95 57.46 10.68
C LEU A 432 37.91 58.68 11.60
N ILE A 433 37.52 58.49 12.87
CA ILE A 433 37.52 59.56 13.87
C ILE A 433 38.95 60.09 14.11
N LEU A 434 39.94 59.20 14.20
CA LEU A 434 41.35 59.57 14.33
C LEU A 434 41.86 60.36 13.13
N LEU A 435 41.57 59.91 11.91
CA LEU A 435 41.97 60.63 10.68
C LEU A 435 41.32 62.00 10.59
N LEU A 436 40.04 62.10 10.97
CA LEU A 436 39.32 63.37 10.98
C LEU A 436 39.89 64.32 12.04
N PHE A 437 40.28 63.80 13.21
CA PHE A 437 40.97 64.57 14.24
C PHE A 437 42.32 65.12 13.74
N VAL A 438 43.13 64.29 13.08
CA VAL A 438 44.41 64.71 12.48
C VAL A 438 44.20 65.76 11.37
N ALA A 439 43.20 65.58 10.52
CA ALA A 439 42.87 66.53 9.46
C ALA A 439 42.46 67.90 10.02
N VAL A 440 41.64 67.92 11.08
CA VAL A 440 41.28 69.16 11.79
C VAL A 440 42.51 69.79 12.44
N LEU A 441 43.40 68.98 13.04
CA LEU A 441 44.61 69.47 13.67
C LEU A 441 45.55 70.12 12.64
N LEU A 442 45.77 69.49 11.49
CA LEU A 442 46.55 70.05 10.37
C LEU A 442 45.91 71.30 9.78
N TYR A 443 44.58 71.36 9.68
CA TYR A 443 43.85 72.55 9.24
C TYR A 443 43.97 73.71 10.24
N SER A 444 44.07 73.41 11.54
CA SER A 444 44.22 74.40 12.61
C SER A 444 45.66 74.86 12.85
N LEU A 445 46.66 74.33 12.13
CA LEU A 445 48.03 74.81 12.19
C LEU A 445 48.13 76.19 11.52
N PRO A 446 48.57 77.25 12.23
CA PRO A 446 48.66 78.58 11.66
C PRO A 446 49.76 78.64 10.58
N VAL A 447 49.38 78.97 9.35
CA VAL A 447 50.30 79.25 8.25
C VAL A 447 51.02 80.58 8.55
N ARG A 448 52.16 80.54 9.25
CA ARG A 448 53.10 81.68 9.27
C ARG A 448 53.87 81.70 7.95
N ILE A 449 53.33 82.47 7.02
CA ILE A 449 53.96 82.81 5.73
C ILE A 449 55.17 83.73 5.97
N PHE A 450 56.33 83.28 5.47
CA PHE A 450 57.47 84.13 5.10
C PHE A 450 56.98 85.37 4.32
N LYS A 451 57.11 86.57 4.89
CA LYS A 451 57.05 87.82 4.12
C LYS A 451 58.48 88.33 3.94
N CYS A 452 58.94 88.32 2.70
CA CYS A 452 60.13 89.02 2.21
C CYS A 452 60.10 90.50 2.62
N TYR A 453 61.23 91.01 3.10
CA TYR A 453 61.52 92.45 3.13
C TYR A 453 62.24 92.82 1.82
N CYS A 454 61.82 93.93 1.21
CA CYS A 454 62.56 94.66 0.18
C CYS A 454 63.80 95.33 0.78
#